data_AF-A0A915PAW0-F1
#
_entry.id   AF-A0A915PAW0-F1
#
_cell.length_a   1.000
_cell.length_b   1.000
_cell.length_c   1.000
_cell.angle_alpha   90.00
_cell.angle_beta   90.00
_cell.angle_gamma   90.00
#
_symmetry.space_group_name_H-M   'P 1'
#
loop_
_entity.id
_entity.type
_entity.pdbx_description
1 polymer ?
#
loop_
_entity_poly.entity_id
_entity_poly.type
_entity_poly.pdbx_seq_one_letter_code
_entity_poly.pdbx_strand_id
1 'polypeptide(L)' 'MGISGLKIASQMAILNANYMAKRLENAGYRVVYRDEQGLNAHEFIIDCKPFKHVGIEVDDIAKRLMDFGFHAPTMHWLDF' A
#
# COMPACT_ATOMS: atom_id res chain seq x y z
N MET A 1 -12.77 23.57 0.85
CA MET A 1 -12.99 22.85 -0.43
C MET A 1 -14.49 22.72 -0.63
N GLY A 2 -15.07 23.22 -1.73
CA GLY A 2 -16.51 23.08 -2.02
C GLY A 2 -16.87 21.70 -2.59
N ILE A 3 -18.14 21.47 -2.98
CA ILE A 3 -18.64 20.17 -3.49
C ILE A 3 -17.73 19.58 -4.59
N SER A 4 -17.36 20.40 -5.58
CA SER A 4 -16.47 19.98 -6.67
C SER A 4 -15.09 19.59 -6.15
N GLY A 5 -14.52 20.37 -5.23
CA GLY A 5 -13.20 20.08 -4.64
C GLY A 5 -13.19 18.81 -3.80
N LEU A 6 -14.25 18.55 -3.01
CA LEU A 6 -14.39 17.32 -2.25
C LEU A 6 -14.50 16.10 -3.17
N LYS A 7 -15.27 16.20 -4.26
CA LYS A 7 -15.35 15.13 -5.27
C LYS A 7 -13.99 14.83 -5.90
N ILE A 8 -13.27 15.86 -6.33
CA ILE A 8 -11.94 15.70 -6.95
C ILE A 8 -10.94 15.09 -5.97
N ALA A 9 -10.96 15.52 -4.70
CA ALA A 9 -10.07 14.98 -3.68
C ALA A 9 -10.27 13.47 -3.48
N SER A 10 -11.52 13.02 -3.37
CA SER A 10 -11.83 11.59 -3.25
C SER A 10 -11.42 10.80 -4.49
N GLN A 11 -11.65 11.34 -5.68
CA GLN A 11 -11.21 10.71 -6.93
C GLN A 11 -9.68 10.58 -7.01
N MET A 12 -8.95 11.62 -6.60
CA MET A 12 -7.48 11.60 -6.60
C MET A 12 -6.92 10.64 -5.55
N ALA A 13 -7.55 10.52 -4.37
CA ALA A 13 -7.14 9.55 -3.36
C ALA A 13 -7.22 8.11 -3.90
N ILE A 14 -8.34 7.75 -4.54
CA ILE A 14 -8.53 6.42 -5.14
C ILE A 14 -7.54 6.19 -6.30
N LEU A 15 -7.36 7.20 -7.16
CA LEU A 15 -6.42 7.11 -8.29
C LEU A 15 -4.98 6.89 -7.82
N ASN A 16 -4.52 7.68 -6.84
CA ASN A 16 -3.16 7.60 -6.33
C ASN A 16 -2.88 6.24 -5.68
N ALA A 17 -3.82 5.71 -4.89
CA ALA A 17 -3.71 4.40 -4.28
C ALA A 17 -3.56 3.30 -5.34
N ASN A 18 -4.43 3.29 -6.36
CA ASN A 18 -4.39 2.29 -7.41
C ASN A 18 -3.15 2.41 -8.32
N TYR A 19 -2.70 3.64 -8.58
CA TYR A 19 -1.45 3.88 -9.31
C TYR A 19 -0.24 3.28 -8.57
N MET A 20 -0.11 3.55 -7.26
CA MET A 20 0.97 2.99 -6.44
C MET A 20 0.88 1.47 -6.34
N ALA A 21 -0.31 0.93 -6.08
CA ALA A 21 -0.55 -0.51 -6.04
C ALA A 21 -0.07 -1.19 -7.32
N LYS A 22 -0.48 -0.66 -8.49
CA LYS A 22 -0.12 -1.24 -9.78
C LYS A 22 1.39 -1.16 -10.05
N ARG A 23 2.04 -0.06 -9.65
CA ARG A 23 3.50 0.06 -9.78
C ARG A 23 4.26 -0.94 -8.92
N LEU A 24 3.79 -1.18 -7.71
CA LEU A 24 4.43 -2.13 -6.79
C LEU A 24 4.18 -3.59 -7.21
N GLU A 25 3.00 -3.90 -7.72
CA GLU A 25 2.73 -5.21 -8.35
C GLU A 25 3.68 -5.50 -9.50
N ASN A 26 3.88 -4.53 -10.39
CA ASN A 26 4.81 -4.68 -11.50
C ASN A 26 6.27 -4.86 -11.02
N ALA A 27 6.59 -4.40 -9.81
CA ALA A 27 7.89 -4.61 -9.16
C ALA A 27 7.97 -5.94 -8.38
N GLY A 28 6.90 -6.75 -8.39
CA GLY A 28 6.85 -8.08 -7.76
C GLY A 28 6.24 -8.13 -6.36
N TYR A 29 5.72 -7.01 -5.83
CA TYR A 29 5.03 -7.02 -4.54
C TYR A 29 3.60 -7.54 -4.68
N ARG A 30 3.16 -8.37 -3.73
CA ARG A 30 1.80 -8.89 -3.73
C ARG A 30 0.86 -7.88 -3.05
N VAL A 31 -0.13 -7.38 -3.79
CA VAL A 31 -1.23 -6.57 -3.23
C VAL A 31 -2.41 -7.48 -2.92
N VAL A 32 -3.01 -7.33 -1.74
CA VAL A 32 -4.11 -8.17 -1.24
C VAL A 32 -5.40 -7.37 -1.03
N TYR A 33 -6.53 -8.08 -0.93
CA TYR A 33 -7.88 -7.54 -0.69
C TYR A 33 -8.35 -6.51 -1.73
N ARG A 34 -8.66 -6.99 -2.93
CA ARG A 34 -9.23 -6.19 -4.01
C ARG A 34 -10.74 -6.42 -4.12
N ASP A 35 -11.42 -5.47 -4.75
CA ASP A 35 -12.80 -5.68 -5.18
C ASP A 35 -12.89 -6.66 -6.37
N GLU A 36 -14.12 -6.93 -6.82
CA GLU A 36 -14.40 -7.83 -7.95
C GLU A 36 -13.83 -7.33 -9.29
N GLN A 37 -13.52 -6.04 -9.40
CA GLN A 37 -12.91 -5.42 -10.58
C GLN A 37 -11.37 -5.38 -10.49
N GLY A 38 -10.79 -5.87 -9.40
CA GLY A 38 -9.36 -5.87 -9.15
C GLY A 38 -8.81 -4.49 -8.78
N LEU A 39 -9.65 -3.57 -8.30
CA LEU A 39 -9.27 -2.24 -7.85
C LEU A 39 -9.24 -2.16 -6.31
N ASN A 40 -8.56 -1.14 -5.82
CA ASN A 40 -8.47 -0.77 -4.41
C ASN A 40 -9.28 0.51 -4.17
N ALA A 41 -9.60 0.80 -2.91
CA ALA A 41 -10.21 2.05 -2.52
C ALA A 41 -9.15 3.18 -2.43
N HIS A 42 -9.12 3.93 -1.34
CA HIS A 42 -8.15 5.02 -1.10
C HIS A 42 -6.84 4.53 -0.46
N GLU A 43 -6.71 3.22 -0.25
CA GLU A 43 -5.52 2.55 0.30
C GLU A 43 -5.43 1.13 -0.28
N PHE A 44 -4.29 0.48 -0.08
CA PHE A 44 -4.05 -0.91 -0.47
C PHE A 44 -3.05 -1.56 0.50
N ILE A 45 -3.02 -2.89 0.56
CA ILE A 45 -2.17 -3.64 1.49
C ILE A 45 -1.15 -4.46 0.70
N ILE A 46 0.12 -4.38 1.11
CA ILE A 46 1.20 -5.23 0.59
C ILE A 46 1.38 -6.42 1.53
N ASP A 47 1.33 -7.63 0.98
CA ASP A 47 1.62 -8.85 1.71
C ASP A 47 3.13 -9.06 1.83
N CYS A 48 3.67 -8.70 3.00
CA CYS A 48 5.08 -8.88 3.34
C CYS A 48 5.37 -10.25 3.96
N LYS A 49 4.37 -11.10 4.22
CA LYS A 49 4.58 -12.43 4.84
C LYS A 49 5.58 -13.31 4.07
N PRO A 50 5.60 -13.31 2.71
CA PRO A 50 6.58 -14.08 1.98
C PRO A 50 8.01 -13.76 2.38
N PHE A 51 8.38 -12.51 2.69
CA PHE A 51 9.77 -12.13 2.98
C PHE A 51 10.37 -12.79 4.23
N LYS A 52 9.54 -13.32 5.14
CA LYS A 52 10.01 -14.06 6.32
C LYS A 52 10.87 -15.28 5.98
N HIS A 53 10.67 -15.91 4.81
CA HIS A 53 11.47 -17.07 4.39
C HIS A 53 12.97 -16.76 4.19
N VAL A 54 13.31 -15.49 3.94
CA VAL A 54 14.70 -15.00 3.86
C VAL A 54 15.11 -14.21 5.10
N GLY A 55 14.33 -14.30 6.18
CA GLY A 55 14.61 -13.65 7.46
C GLY A 55 14.33 -12.14 7.49
N ILE A 56 13.51 -11.62 6.58
CA ILE A 56 13.11 -10.20 6.58
C ILE A 56 11.73 -10.08 7.24
N GLU A 57 11.64 -9.27 8.28
CA GLU A 57 10.40 -8.92 8.97
C GLU A 57 9.86 -7.55 8.50
N VAL A 58 8.58 -7.27 8.78
CA VAL A 58 7.92 -6.02 8.37
C VAL A 58 8.64 -4.80 8.97
N ASP A 59 9.14 -4.92 10.20
CA ASP A 59 9.92 -3.90 10.89
C ASP A 59 11.23 -3.56 10.18
N ASP A 60 11.87 -4.53 9.51
CA ASP A 60 13.11 -4.29 8.76
C ASP A 60 12.82 -3.43 7.53
N ILE A 61 11.71 -3.71 6.84
CA ILE A 61 11.25 -2.92 5.68
C ILE A 61 10.92 -1.49 6.13
N ALA A 62 10.20 -1.34 7.24
CA ALA A 62 9.83 -0.05 7.78
C ALA A 62 11.04 0.80 8.21
N LYS A 63 12.01 0.19 8.90
CA LYS A 63 13.27 0.87 9.25
C LYS A 63 14.06 1.22 8.01
N ARG A 64 14.11 0.32 7.02
CA ARG A 64 14.84 0.57 5.77
C ARG A 64 14.24 1.73 4.98
N LEU A 65 12.92 1.92 5.00
CA LEU A 65 12.28 3.10 4.38
C LEU A 65 12.78 4.43 4.97
N MET A 66 13.15 4.45 6.25
CA MET A 66 13.70 5.64 6.89
C MET A 66 15.04 6.05 6.27
N ASP A 67 15.87 5.09 5.87
CA ASP A 67 17.13 5.36 5.16
C ASP A 67 16.91 6.01 3.79
N PHE A 68 15.74 5.79 3.18
CA PHE A 68 15.31 6.45 1.94
C PHE A 68 14.54 7.77 2.19
N GLY A 69 14.41 8.21 3.44
CA GLY A 69 13.72 9.43 3.82
C GLY A 69 12.19 9.32 3.87
N PHE A 70 11.65 8.10 3.95
CA PHE A 70 10.20 7.86 4.05
C PHE A 70 9.80 7.43 5.45
N HIS A 71 8.70 8.01 5.94
CA HIS A 71 7.98 7.43 7.07
C HIS A 71 7.30 6.14 6.61
N ALA A 72 7.38 5.09 7.42
CA ALA A 72 6.75 3.82 7.09
C ALA A 72 5.21 3.97 7.02
N PRO A 73 4.53 3.23 6.13
CA PRO A 73 3.08 3.10 6.15
C PRO A 73 2.58 2.44 7.45
N THR A 74 1.27 2.41 7.63
CA THR A 74 0.65 1.66 8.74
C THR A 74 1.07 0.20 8.68
N MET A 75 1.68 -0.28 9.75
CA MET A 75 2.05 -1.68 9.91
C MET A 75 0.96 -2.38 10.71
N HIS A 76 0.38 -3.43 10.14
CA HIS A 76 -0.58 -4.28 10.84
C HIS A 76 0.03 -5.66 11.09
N TRP A 77 0.00 -6.07 12.35
CA TRP A 77 0.32 -7.42 12.79
C TRP A 77 -1.00 -8.17 12.95
N LEU A 78 -1.43 -8.88 11.89
CA LEU A 78 -2.57 -9.79 11.97
C LEU A 78 -2.02 -11.21 12.04
N ASP A 79 -1.80 -11.65 13.28
CA ASP A 79 -1.57 -13.06 13.62
C ASP A 79 -2.93 -13.69 13.84
N PHE A 80 -3.44 -14.28 12.76
CA PHE A 80 -4.43 -15.34 12.83
C PHE A 80 -3.80 -16.58 12.19
#